data_AF-A0A177W849-F1
#
_entry.id   AF-A0A177W849-F1
#
_cell.length_a   1.000
_cell.length_b   1.000
_cell.length_c   1.000
_cell.angle_alpha   90.00
_cell.angle_beta   90.00
_cell.angle_gamma   90.00
#
_symmetry.space_group_name_H-M   'P 1'
#
loop_
_entity.id
_entity.type
_entity.pdbx_description
1 polymer ?
#
loop_
_entity_poly.entity_id
_entity_poly.type
_entity_poly.pdbx_seq_one_letter_code
_entity_poly.pdbx_strand_id
1 'polypeptide(L)'
;MWDEVEKSARHLYGLIHARFVITNRGLSKMLEKFKACEFGRCPRVFCHNQTVLPVGLSDSCGNKGVKLYCPRCEDVYSPISKKHAAVDGAYFGTSLPHLLLQMFPTMAPQKTIERYVPRIFGFRLHQFAEEQRKQDHIREDIARMAQGFEE
;
A
#
# COMPACT_ATOMS: atom_id res chain seq x y z
N MET A 1 -14.86 27.04 -16.47
CA MET A 1 -13.78 27.25 -17.45
C MET A 1 -12.39 27.13 -16.81
N TRP A 2 -11.96 28.01 -15.90
CA TRP A 2 -10.63 27.90 -15.26
C TRP A 2 -10.44 26.63 -14.43
N ASP A 3 -11.46 26.23 -13.65
CA ASP A 3 -11.43 25.00 -12.84
C ASP A 3 -11.25 23.73 -13.69
N GLU A 4 -11.77 23.72 -14.91
CA GLU A 4 -11.66 22.59 -15.84
C GLU A 4 -10.24 22.50 -16.42
N VAL A 5 -9.66 23.66 -16.76
CA VAL A 5 -8.26 23.76 -17.19
C VAL A 5 -7.33 23.31 -16.07
N GLU A 6 -7.57 23.73 -14.82
CA GLU A 6 -6.75 23.33 -13.68
C GLU A 6 -6.84 21.82 -13.39
N LYS A 7 -8.06 21.25 -13.41
CA LYS A 7 -8.27 19.80 -13.26
C LYS A 7 -7.54 19.02 -14.37
N SER A 8 -7.65 19.49 -15.61
CA SER A 8 -7.01 18.86 -16.76
C SER A 8 -5.48 18.95 -16.69
N ALA A 9 -4.94 20.11 -16.28
CA ALA A 9 -3.50 20.30 -16.09
C ALA A 9 -2.94 19.39 -14.99
N ARG A 10 -3.65 19.26 -13.86
CA ARG A 10 -3.28 18.35 -12.77
C ARG A 10 -3.26 16.89 -13.23
N HIS A 11 -4.27 16.48 -13.99
CA HIS A 11 -4.35 15.13 -14.56
C HIS A 11 -3.21 14.84 -15.54
N LEU A 12 -2.96 15.76 -16.47
CA LEU A 12 -1.87 15.66 -17.43
C LEU A 12 -0.50 15.59 -16.74
N TYR A 13 -0.26 16.41 -15.72
CA TYR A 13 0.97 16.35 -14.93
C TYR A 13 1.14 14.97 -14.29
N GLY A 14 0.08 14.39 -13.73
CA GLY A 14 0.11 13.06 -13.14
C GLY A 14 0.51 11.98 -14.15
N LEU A 15 -0.04 12.02 -15.36
CA LEU A 15 0.31 11.08 -16.44
C LEU A 15 1.77 11.23 -16.89
N ILE A 16 2.26 12.47 -17.00
CA ILE A 16 3.67 12.75 -17.32
C ILE A 16 4.57 12.27 -16.17
N HIS A 17 4.15 12.50 -14.93
CA HIS A 17 4.88 12.11 -13.74
C HIS A 17 5.11 10.60 -13.68
N ALA A 18 4.09 9.78 -13.98
CA ALA A 18 4.20 8.32 -14.03
C ALA A 18 5.32 7.85 -14.98
N ARG A 19 5.46 8.50 -16.13
CA ARG A 19 6.54 8.22 -17.10
C ARG A 19 7.88 8.77 -16.64
N PHE A 20 7.90 9.93 -15.98
CA PHE A 20 9.12 10.57 -15.53
C PHE A 20 9.79 9.79 -14.39
N VAL A 21 9.04 9.31 -13.41
CA VAL A 21 9.56 8.69 -12.19
C VAL A 21 10.30 7.37 -12.43
N ILE A 22 10.07 6.72 -13.57
CA ILE A 22 10.78 5.49 -13.99
C ILE A 22 12.03 5.76 -14.82
N THR A 23 12.30 7.01 -15.21
CA THR A 23 13.57 7.39 -15.86
C THR A 23 14.71 7.45 -14.83
N ASN A 24 15.97 7.33 -15.27
CA ASN A 24 17.13 7.45 -14.37
C ASN A 24 17.09 8.73 -13.52
N ARG A 25 16.80 9.89 -14.13
CA ARG A 25 16.69 11.17 -13.42
C ARG A 25 15.52 11.20 -12.44
N GLY A 26 14.38 10.61 -12.81
CA GLY A 26 13.21 10.51 -11.93
C GLY A 26 13.48 9.61 -10.72
N LEU A 27 14.06 8.43 -10.96
CA LEU A 27 14.43 7.47 -9.92
C LEU A 27 15.42 8.08 -8.91
N SER A 28 16.43 8.82 -9.37
CA SER A 28 17.34 9.53 -8.45
C SER A 28 16.62 10.53 -7.55
N LYS A 29 15.67 11.31 -8.09
CA LYS A 29 14.86 12.24 -7.28
C LYS A 29 13.92 11.51 -6.30
N MET A 30 13.30 10.41 -6.73
CA MET A 30 12.45 9.62 -5.85
C MET A 30 13.26 8.92 -4.76
N LEU A 31 14.50 8.54 -5.04
CA LEU A 31 15.43 7.98 -4.07
C LEU A 31 15.78 8.99 -2.96
N GLU A 32 16.04 10.25 -3.31
CA GLU A 32 16.30 11.31 -2.31
C GLU A 32 15.10 11.46 -1.36
N LYS A 33 13.88 11.52 -1.91
CA LYS A 33 12.64 11.57 -1.13
C LYS A 33 12.42 10.33 -0.26
N PHE A 34 12.78 9.15 -0.79
CA PHE A 34 12.71 7.88 -0.06
C PHE A 34 13.65 7.87 1.16
N LYS A 35 14.90 8.31 0.97
CA LYS A 35 15.89 8.46 2.05
C LYS A 35 15.44 9.48 3.10
N ALA A 36 14.81 10.58 2.67
CA ALA A 36 14.24 11.59 3.54
C ALA A 36 12.93 11.16 4.23
N CYS A 37 12.42 9.94 3.97
CA CYS A 37 11.18 9.42 4.56
C CYS A 37 9.93 10.27 4.22
N GLU A 38 9.91 10.96 3.07
CA GLU A 38 8.79 11.85 2.70
C GLU A 38 7.48 11.10 2.42
N PHE A 39 7.56 9.85 1.95
CA PHE A 39 6.38 9.02 1.66
C PHE A 39 5.79 8.34 2.90
N GLY A 40 6.44 8.50 4.05
CA GLY A 40 6.03 7.90 5.32
C GLY A 40 6.69 6.55 5.60
N ARG A 41 6.06 5.78 6.49
CA ARG A 41 6.61 4.55 7.08
C ARG A 41 5.59 3.41 7.05
N CYS A 42 6.10 2.19 7.06
CA CYS A 42 5.29 0.99 7.09
C CYS A 42 4.47 0.93 8.39
N PRO A 43 3.14 0.67 8.32
CA PRO A 43 2.30 0.58 9.51
C PRO A 43 2.51 -0.72 10.29
N ARG A 44 3.14 -1.74 9.68
CA ARG A 44 3.40 -3.01 10.35
C ARG A 44 4.49 -2.86 11.41
N VAL A 45 4.15 -3.17 12.66
CA VAL A 45 5.05 -3.01 13.83
C VAL A 45 6.41 -3.69 13.63
N PHE A 46 6.41 -4.94 13.17
CA PHE A 46 7.63 -5.73 12.92
C PHE A 46 8.43 -5.27 11.69
N CYS A 47 7.98 -4.25 10.96
CA CYS A 47 8.80 -3.59 9.95
C CYS A 47 9.69 -2.48 10.52
N HIS A 48 9.65 -2.23 11.83
CA HIS A 48 10.50 -1.25 12.53
C HIS A 48 10.55 0.10 11.80
N ASN A 49 9.39 0.66 11.47
CA ASN A 49 9.29 1.98 10.86
C ASN A 49 10.01 2.13 9.50
N GLN A 50 10.13 1.04 8.73
CA GLN A 50 10.68 1.02 7.38
C GLN A 50 10.05 2.11 6.48
N THR A 51 10.88 2.86 5.76
CA THR A 51 10.44 3.82 4.74
C THR A 51 9.74 3.12 3.58
N VAL A 52 8.69 3.75 3.04
CA VAL A 52 7.85 3.18 1.97
C VAL A 52 7.95 3.98 0.67
N LEU A 53 7.49 3.39 -0.43
CA LEU A 53 7.46 4.02 -1.75
C LEU A 53 6.03 4.11 -2.27
N PRO A 54 5.65 5.16 -3.01
CA PRO A 54 4.34 5.24 -3.63
C PRO A 54 4.21 4.25 -4.78
N VAL A 55 3.03 3.66 -4.94
CA VAL A 55 2.72 2.68 -5.98
C VAL A 55 1.26 2.81 -6.44
N GLY A 56 1.03 2.67 -7.74
CA GLY A 56 -0.30 2.47 -8.31
C GLY A 56 -0.65 0.99 -8.35
N LEU A 57 -1.91 0.64 -8.08
CA LEU A 57 -2.41 -0.74 -8.29
C LEU A 57 -2.86 -0.98 -9.73
N SER A 58 -2.96 0.07 -10.53
CA SER A 58 -3.28 0.05 -11.95
C SER A 58 -2.63 1.25 -12.62
N ASP A 59 -2.24 1.10 -13.88
CA ASP A 59 -1.79 2.21 -14.73
C ASP A 59 -2.97 2.93 -15.41
N SER A 60 -4.19 2.40 -15.27
CA SER A 60 -5.42 3.05 -15.71
C SER A 60 -5.93 4.05 -14.66
N CYS A 61 -6.21 5.28 -15.11
CA CYS A 61 -6.70 6.35 -14.24
C CYS A 61 -8.12 6.10 -13.74
N GLY A 62 -8.47 6.68 -12.60
CA GLY A 62 -9.81 6.63 -12.01
C GLY A 62 -10.14 5.32 -11.28
N ASN A 63 -9.20 4.36 -11.23
CA ASN A 63 -9.45 3.04 -10.66
C ASN A 63 -9.25 3.02 -9.14
N LYS A 64 -8.02 3.27 -8.68
CA LYS A 64 -7.69 3.34 -7.24
C LYS A 64 -6.69 4.46 -6.98
N GLY A 65 -6.84 5.10 -5.83
CA GLY A 65 -5.85 6.04 -5.33
C GLY A 65 -4.50 5.37 -5.04
N VAL A 66 -3.46 6.19 -4.92
CA VAL A 66 -2.08 5.77 -4.65
C VAL A 66 -2.01 4.97 -3.36
N LYS A 67 -1.16 3.94 -3.39
CA LYS A 67 -0.84 3.08 -2.25
C LYS A 67 0.65 3.21 -1.92
N LEU A 68 1.05 2.62 -0.80
CA LEU A 68 2.42 2.66 -0.29
C LEU A 68 2.96 1.24 -0.23
N TYR A 69 3.99 0.97 -1.02
CA TYR A 69 4.73 -0.29 -1.02
C TYR A 69 5.83 -0.26 0.04
N CYS A 70 5.88 -1.29 0.88
CA CYS A 70 6.96 -1.47 1.86
C CYS A 70 8.01 -2.45 1.35
N PRO A 71 9.28 -2.05 1.17
CA PRO A 71 10.33 -2.92 0.67
C PRO A 71 10.78 -4.02 1.65
N ARG A 72 10.36 -3.95 2.93
CA ARG A 72 10.75 -4.92 3.97
C ARG A 72 9.78 -6.09 4.13
N CYS A 73 8.48 -5.82 4.06
CA CYS A 73 7.45 -6.87 4.11
C CYS A 73 6.84 -7.18 2.74
N GLU A 74 7.22 -6.43 1.71
CA GLU A 74 6.79 -6.62 0.31
C GLU A 74 5.28 -6.55 0.13
N ASP A 75 4.63 -5.71 0.94
CA ASP A 75 3.18 -5.56 0.98
C ASP A 75 2.78 -4.09 0.75
N VAL A 76 1.53 -3.88 0.38
CA VAL A 76 0.97 -2.61 -0.07
C VAL A 76 -0.07 -2.10 0.92
N TYR A 77 0.10 -0.85 1.35
CA TYR A 77 -0.70 -0.20 2.38
C TYR A 77 -1.42 1.03 1.85
N SER A 78 -2.52 1.40 2.50
CA SER A 78 -3.17 2.68 2.23
C SER A 78 -2.47 3.82 2.95
N PRO A 79 -2.28 5.00 2.32
CA PRO A 79 -1.79 6.18 3.02
C PRO A 79 -2.68 6.54 4.20
N ILE A 80 -2.07 6.95 5.33
CA ILE A 80 -2.81 7.34 6.54
C ILE A 80 -3.67 8.59 6.27
N SER A 81 -3.14 9.52 5.47
CA SER A 81 -3.83 10.77 5.16
C SER A 81 -4.82 10.60 4.02
N LYS A 82 -6.10 10.93 4.27
CA LYS A 82 -7.16 10.95 3.24
C LYS A 82 -6.80 11.82 2.03
N LYS A 83 -6.05 12.91 2.26
CA LYS A 83 -5.55 13.81 1.20
C LYS A 83 -4.69 13.06 0.17
N HIS A 84 -3.76 12.24 0.66
CA HIS A 84 -2.86 11.46 -0.18
C HIS A 84 -3.58 10.28 -0.83
N ALA A 85 -4.52 9.65 -0.12
CA ALA A 85 -5.33 8.58 -0.66
C ALA A 85 -6.24 9.01 -1.84
N ALA A 86 -6.55 10.31 -1.95
CA ALA A 86 -7.31 10.88 -3.06
C ALA A 86 -6.49 11.11 -4.34
N VAL A 87 -5.15 11.02 -4.28
CA VAL A 87 -4.28 11.13 -5.46
C VAL A 87 -4.35 9.82 -6.25
N ASP A 88 -4.52 9.90 -7.57
CA ASP A 88 -4.60 8.71 -8.43
C ASP A 88 -3.30 7.90 -8.39
N GLY A 89 -3.40 6.58 -8.22
CA GLY A 89 -2.25 5.69 -8.22
C GLY A 89 -1.58 5.58 -9.59
N ALA A 90 -2.34 5.78 -10.68
CA ALA A 90 -1.82 5.75 -12.04
C ALA A 90 -0.75 6.83 -12.28
N TYR A 91 -0.72 7.90 -11.49
CA TYR A 91 0.29 8.96 -11.59
C TYR A 91 1.68 8.54 -11.09
N PHE A 92 1.78 7.40 -10.39
CA PHE A 92 3.04 6.80 -9.97
C PHE A 92 3.34 5.51 -10.76
N GLY A 93 2.30 4.84 -11.25
CA GLY A 93 2.39 3.61 -12.00
C GLY A 93 2.61 2.38 -11.11
N THR A 94 2.45 1.20 -11.70
CA THR A 94 2.60 -0.09 -11.02
C THR A 94 4.05 -0.49 -10.75
N SER A 95 5.01 0.06 -11.51
CA SER A 95 6.39 -0.44 -11.58
C SER A 95 7.41 0.35 -10.75
N LEU A 96 7.07 1.57 -10.29
CA LEU A 96 8.03 2.50 -9.68
C LEU A 96 8.85 1.89 -8.52
N PRO A 97 8.25 1.28 -7.47
CA PRO A 97 9.03 0.75 -6.36
C PRO A 97 9.98 -0.37 -6.80
N HIS A 98 9.53 -1.22 -7.71
CA HIS A 98 10.29 -2.37 -8.19
C HIS A 98 11.50 -1.93 -9.01
N LEU A 99 11.33 -0.99 -9.94
CA LEU A 99 12.42 -0.44 -10.73
C LEU A 99 13.43 0.32 -9.87
N LEU A 100 12.97 1.09 -8.87
CA LEU A 100 13.86 1.82 -7.96
C LEU A 100 14.75 0.86 -7.17
N LEU A 101 14.18 -0.21 -6.62
CA LEU A 101 14.94 -1.19 -5.83
C LEU A 101 15.87 -2.05 -6.71
N GLN A 102 15.50 -2.29 -7.97
CA GLN A 102 16.37 -2.95 -8.94
C GLN A 102 17.57 -2.06 -9.32
N MET A 103 17.35 -0.75 -9.51
CA MET A 103 18.40 0.21 -9.84
C MET A 103 19.30 0.56 -8.64
N PHE A 104 18.76 0.51 -7.42
CA PHE A 104 19.50 0.79 -6.19
C PHE A 104 19.36 -0.36 -5.18
N PRO A 105 20.02 -1.51 -5.41
CA PRO A 105 19.90 -2.70 -4.54
C PRO A 105 20.30 -2.45 -3.08
N THR A 106 21.20 -1.49 -2.84
CA THR A 106 21.64 -1.10 -1.50
C THR A 106 20.53 -0.49 -0.63
N MET A 107 19.40 -0.11 -1.24
CA MET A 107 18.23 0.41 -0.54
C MET A 107 17.24 -0.68 -0.14
N ALA A 108 17.42 -1.91 -0.64
CA ALA A 108 16.56 -3.03 -0.27
C ALA A 108 16.90 -3.49 1.16
N PRO A 109 15.95 -3.40 2.12
CA PRO A 109 16.19 -3.83 3.49
C PRO A 109 16.19 -5.35 3.60
N GLN A 110 16.82 -5.87 4.66
CA GLN A 110 16.66 -7.27 5.03
C GLN A 110 15.20 -7.58 5.41
N LYS A 111 14.69 -8.70 4.91
CA LYS A 111 13.33 -9.18 5.19
C LYS A 111 13.17 -9.54 6.66
N THR A 112 11.98 -9.32 7.20
CA THR A 112 11.65 -9.64 8.60
C THR A 112 11.15 -11.07 8.70
N ILE A 113 11.81 -11.90 9.52
CA ILE A 113 11.37 -13.27 9.84
C ILE A 113 10.30 -13.23 10.94
N GLU A 114 10.32 -12.21 11.78
CA GLU A 114 9.42 -12.07 12.92
C GLU A 114 7.96 -11.87 12.50
N ARG A 115 7.10 -12.69 13.10
CA ARG A 115 5.65 -12.62 12.96
C ARG A 115 5.03 -12.47 14.33
N TYR A 116 3.92 -11.74 14.39
CA TYR A 116 3.15 -11.61 15.61
C TYR A 116 2.68 -12.99 16.09
N VAL A 117 2.99 -13.33 17.34
CA VAL A 117 2.49 -14.56 17.98
C VAL A 117 1.46 -14.15 19.03
N PRO A 118 0.16 -14.36 18.78
CA PRO A 118 -0.88 -13.95 19.71
C PRO A 118 -0.85 -14.84 20.96
N ARG A 119 -0.97 -14.21 22.13
CA ARG A 119 -0.94 -14.88 23.44
C ARG A 119 -2.08 -14.39 24.33
N ILE A 120 -2.68 -15.31 25.08
CA ILE A 120 -3.67 -15.02 26.12
C ILE A 120 -3.13 -15.60 27.43
N PHE A 121 -3.03 -14.78 28.48
CA PHE A 121 -2.39 -15.15 29.75
C PHE A 121 -0.99 -15.80 29.58
N GLY A 122 -0.24 -15.36 28.56
CA GLY A 122 1.10 -15.89 28.25
C GLY A 122 1.12 -17.13 27.35
N PHE A 123 0.01 -17.85 27.23
CA PHE A 123 -0.11 -19.04 26.39
C PHE A 123 -0.35 -18.67 24.92
N ARG A 124 0.31 -19.38 24.01
CA ARG A 124 0.07 -19.22 22.57
C ARG A 124 -1.32 -19.73 22.22
N LEU A 125 -2.03 -19.02 21.37
CA LEU A 125 -3.27 -19.52 20.80
C LEU A 125 -2.98 -20.72 19.88
N HIS A 126 -3.72 -21.81 20.09
CA HIS A 126 -3.65 -22.98 19.22
C HIS A 126 -4.35 -22.69 17.90
N GLN A 127 -3.81 -23.20 16.78
CA GLN A 127 -4.35 -22.96 15.44
C GLN A 127 -5.82 -23.40 15.31
N PHE A 128 -6.20 -24.50 15.96
CA PHE A 128 -7.59 -24.97 15.99
C PHE A 128 -8.57 -23.92 16.54
N ALA A 129 -8.16 -23.15 17.56
CA ALA A 129 -9.00 -22.09 18.11
C ALA A 129 -9.15 -20.90 17.15
N GLU A 130 -8.23 -20.72 16.20
CA GLU A 130 -8.34 -19.72 15.14
C GLU A 130 -9.29 -20.21 14.04
N GLU A 131 -9.18 -21.48 13.63
CA GLU A 131 -10.05 -22.09 12.62
C GLU A 131 -11.51 -22.16 13.09
N GLN A 132 -11.75 -22.57 14.34
CA GLN A 132 -13.09 -22.64 14.89
C GLN A 132 -13.77 -21.26 14.92
N ARG A 133 -13.04 -20.21 15.32
CA ARG A 133 -13.56 -18.83 15.26
C ARG A 133 -13.91 -18.38 13.83
N LYS A 134 -13.14 -18.79 12.82
CA LYS A 134 -13.48 -18.50 11.42
C LYS A 134 -14.76 -19.22 11.00
N GLN A 135 -14.93 -20.49 11.38
CA GLN A 135 -16.14 -21.26 11.10
C GLN A 135 -17.38 -20.67 11.78
N ASP A 136 -17.26 -20.23 13.02
CA ASP A 136 -18.36 -19.60 13.77
C ASP A 136 -18.78 -18.28 13.13
N HIS A 137 -17.83 -17.42 12.72
CA HIS A 137 -18.15 -16.20 11.96
C HIS A 137 -18.88 -16.49 10.64
N ILE A 138 -18.42 -17.50 9.89
CA ILE A 138 -19.09 -17.89 8.65
C ILE A 138 -20.53 -18.36 8.93
N ARG A 139 -20.74 -19.13 10.01
CA ARG A 139 -22.10 -19.57 10.41
C ARG A 139 -22.99 -18.39 10.78
N GLU A 140 -22.47 -17.40 11.50
CA GLU A 140 -23.20 -16.17 11.85
C GLU A 140 -23.55 -15.35 10.61
N ASP A 141 -22.64 -15.22 9.64
CA ASP A 141 -22.89 -14.54 8.37
C ASP A 141 -23.99 -15.25 7.56
N ILE A 142 -23.94 -16.59 7.47
CA ILE A 142 -24.97 -17.38 6.80
C ILE A 142 -26.32 -17.22 7.51
N ALA A 143 -26.36 -17.26 8.84
CA ALA A 143 -27.58 -17.06 9.62
C ALA A 143 -28.19 -15.67 9.39
N ARG A 144 -27.36 -14.61 9.35
CA ARG A 144 -27.81 -13.25 9.02
C ARG A 144 -28.36 -13.14 7.60
N MET A 145 -27.71 -13.79 6.63
CA MET A 145 -28.21 -13.81 5.25
C MET A 145 -29.56 -14.51 5.16
N ALA A 146 -29.73 -15.65 5.84
CA ALA A 146 -30.99 -16.40 5.85
C ALA A 146 -32.15 -15.57 6.43
N GLN A 147 -31.90 -14.80 7.49
CA GLN A 147 -32.90 -13.90 8.09
C GLN A 147 -33.27 -12.74 7.17
N GLY A 148 -32.36 -12.28 6.31
CA GLY A 148 -32.62 -11.21 5.34
C GLY A 148 -33.44 -11.64 4.11
N PHE A 149 -33.78 -12.92 3.97
CA PHE A 149 -34.68 -13.42 2.91
C PHE A 149 -36.14 -13.59 3.38
N GLU A 150 -36.42 -13.35 4.66
CA GLU A 150 -37.78 -13.44 5.23
C GLU A 150 -38.53 -12.09 5.27
N GLU A 151 -37.95 -11.02 4.71
CA GLU A 151 -38.60 -9.72 4.43
C GLU A 151 -38.71 -9.46 2.92
#